data_AF-A0A2L2Z474-F1
#
_entry.id   AF-A0A2L2Z474-F1
#
_cell.length_a   1.000
_cell.length_b   1.000
_cell.length_c   1.000
_cell.angle_alpha   90.00
_cell.angle_beta   90.00
_cell.angle_gamma   90.00
#
_symmetry.space_group_name_H-M   'P 1'
#
loop_
_entity.id
_entity.type
_entity.pdbx_description
1 polymer ?
#
loop_
_entity_poly.entity_id
_entity_poly.type
_entity_poly.pdbx_seq_one_letter_code
_entity_poly.pdbx_strand_id
1 'polypeptide(L)' 'MPSEKVLNFAPGPAKVPEEVLQHAHSEFFNYNGEGISVVDLTHRSPTYSNINDDAEAALRELYNIPA' A
#
# COMPACT_ATOMS: atom_id res chain seq x y z
N MET A 1 23.38 3.47 -10.71
CA MET A 1 23.58 2.05 -11.09
C MET A 1 22.21 1.49 -11.37
N PRO A 2 21.91 0.91 -12.55
CA PRO A 2 20.70 0.10 -12.65
C PRO A 2 20.99 -1.12 -11.78
N SER A 3 20.37 -1.22 -10.60
CA SER A 3 20.50 -2.42 -9.79
C SER A 3 19.88 -3.56 -10.61
N GLU A 4 20.65 -4.61 -10.92
CA GLU A 4 20.10 -5.80 -11.57
C GLU A 4 18.88 -6.26 -10.78
N LYS A 5 17.73 -6.37 -11.45
CA LYS A 5 16.52 -6.90 -10.83
C LYS A 5 16.76 -8.36 -10.50
N VAL A 6 16.84 -8.67 -9.21
CA VAL A 6 16.90 -10.05 -8.74
C VAL A 6 15.53 -10.69 -8.93
N LEU A 7 15.50 -11.89 -9.50
CA LEU A 7 14.31 -12.72 -9.50
C LEU A 7 14.11 -13.30 -8.10
N ASN A 8 13.25 -12.66 -7.31
CA ASN A 8 12.94 -13.09 -5.95
C ASN A 8 11.90 -14.23 -5.95
N PHE A 9 12.37 -15.46 -5.71
CA PHE A 9 11.55 -16.67 -5.53
C PHE A 9 11.39 -17.08 -4.06
N ALA A 10 11.57 -16.15 -3.11
CA ALA A 10 11.45 -16.46 -1.69
C ALA A 10 10.02 -16.93 -1.32
N PRO A 11 9.89 -17.87 -0.36
CA PRO A 11 8.60 -18.44 0.04
C PRO A 11 7.79 -17.54 0.98
N GLY A 12 8.33 -16.40 1.41
CA GLY A 12 7.71 -15.50 2.40
C GLY A 12 8.75 -14.93 3.39
N PRO A 13 8.85 -13.58 3.56
CA PRO A 13 8.28 -12.54 2.70
C PRO A 13 8.65 -12.74 1.22
N ALA A 14 7.79 -12.26 0.31
CA ALA A 14 7.87 -12.55 -1.12
C ALA A 14 7.87 -11.27 -1.98
N LYS A 15 8.00 -11.43 -3.31
CA LYS A 15 7.97 -10.33 -4.26
C LYS A 15 6.62 -9.58 -4.22
N VAL A 16 6.69 -8.26 -4.12
CA VAL A 16 5.58 -7.32 -4.33
C VAL A 16 5.66 -6.76 -5.77
N PRO A 17 4.54 -6.47 -6.46
CA PRO A 17 4.58 -5.79 -7.75
C PRO A 17 5.34 -4.46 -7.69
N GLU A 18 6.11 -4.14 -8.71
CA GLU A 18 7.03 -3.00 -8.69
C GLU A 18 6.29 -1.66 -8.75
N GLU A 19 5.20 -1.62 -9.50
CA GLU A 19 4.29 -0.49 -9.61
C GLU A 19 3.71 -0.09 -8.24
N VAL A 20 3.41 -1.07 -7.37
CA VAL A 20 2.93 -0.83 -6.00
C VAL A 20 4.03 -0.22 -5.14
N LEU A 21 5.26 -0.74 -5.24
CA LEU A 21 6.41 -0.18 -4.52
C LEU A 21 6.73 1.24 -4.98
N GLN A 22 6.65 1.52 -6.28
CA GLN A 22 6.88 2.85 -6.85
C GLN A 22 5.81 3.84 -6.39
N HIS A 23 4.54 3.43 -6.39
CA HIS A 23 3.43 4.25 -5.89
C HIS A 23 3.60 4.55 -4.39
N ALA A 24 3.81 3.53 -3.56
CA ALA A 24 4.05 3.70 -2.12
C ALA A 24 5.26 4.60 -1.84
N HIS A 25 6.34 4.45 -2.61
CA HIS A 25 7.51 5.32 -2.51
C HIS A 25 7.20 6.78 -2.88
N SER A 26 6.41 7.01 -3.93
CA SER A 26 6.08 8.36 -4.41
C SER A 26 5.30 9.19 -3.38
N GLU A 27 4.54 8.53 -2.52
CA GLU A 27 3.69 9.17 -1.51
C GLU A 27 4.26 9.03 -0.09
N PHE A 28 5.39 8.33 0.07
CA PHE A 28 5.88 7.89 1.38
C PHE A 28 6.10 9.05 2.36
N PHE A 29 6.58 10.21 1.89
CA PHE A 29 6.87 11.36 2.75
C PHE A 29 5.69 12.33 2.89
N ASN A 30 4.70 12.25 2.01
CA ASN A 30 3.53 13.12 2.00
C ASN A 30 2.35 12.34 1.40
N TYR A 31 1.66 11.61 2.26
CA TYR A 31 0.51 10.81 1.84
C TYR A 31 -0.66 11.73 1.55
N ASN A 32 -1.17 11.70 0.31
CA ASN A 32 -2.37 12.43 -0.11
C ASN A 32 -2.39 13.93 0.27
N GLY A 33 -1.24 14.59 0.34
CA GLY A 33 -1.15 16.02 0.69
C GLY A 33 -1.25 16.36 2.17
N GLU A 34 -1.26 15.38 3.08
CA GLU A 34 -1.32 15.57 4.55
C GLU A 34 -0.07 16.23 5.14
N GLY A 35 1.02 16.33 4.36
CA GLY A 35 2.30 16.86 4.82
C GLY A 35 3.07 15.90 5.74
N ILE A 36 2.56 14.69 5.95
CA ILE A 36 3.17 13.62 6.76
C ILE A 36 3.09 12.27 6.03
N SER A 37 3.91 11.33 6.48
CA SER A 37 3.88 9.96 5.96
C SER A 37 2.63 9.21 6.37
N VAL A 38 2.23 8.21 5.57
CA VAL A 38 1.24 7.21 5.96
C VAL A 38 1.60 6.53 7.29
N VAL A 39 2.90 6.39 7.60
CA VAL A 39 3.34 5.76 8.87
C VAL A 39 3.17 6.66 10.09
N ASP A 40 2.99 7.97 9.88
CA ASP A 40 2.79 8.97 10.95
C ASP A 40 1.30 9.31 11.14
N LEU A 41 0.41 8.85 10.26
CA LEU A 41 -1.04 9.05 10.39
C LEU A 41 -1.57 8.37 11.65
N THR A 42 -2.43 9.06 12.39
CA THR A 42 -3.23 8.40 13.43
C THR A 42 -4.23 7.46 12.78
N HIS A 43 -4.32 6.24 13.30
CA HIS A 43 -5.29 5.23 12.86
C HIS A 43 -6.77 5.64 13.02
N ARG A 44 -7.02 6.76 13.71
CA ARG A 44 -8.37 7.34 13.91
C ARG A 44 -8.64 8.55 13.02
N SER A 45 -7.68 8.94 12.18
CA SER A 45 -7.88 10.03 11.24
C SER A 45 -8.85 9.59 10.14
N PRO A 46 -9.68 10.49 9.60
CA PRO A 46 -10.49 10.19 8.42
C PRO A 46 -9.64 9.66 7.26
N THR A 47 -8.45 10.22 7.06
CA THR A 47 -7.52 9.80 6.01
C THR A 47 -7.11 8.34 6.15
N TYR A 48 -6.72 7.89 7.35
CA TYR A 48 -6.39 6.48 7.57
C TYR A 48 -7.63 5.58 7.54
N SER A 49 -8.78 6.03 8.05
CA SER A 49 -10.03 5.28 7.96
C SER A 49 -10.39 4.97 6.51
N ASN A 50 -10.26 5.94 5.60
CA ASN A 50 -10.50 5.72 4.17
C ASN A 50 -9.56 4.65 3.59
N ILE A 51 -8.27 4.64 3.96
CA ILE A 51 -7.33 3.60 3.51
C ILE A 51 -7.83 2.20 3.89
N ASN A 52 -8.29 2.04 5.13
CA ASN A 52 -8.79 0.75 5.61
C ASN A 52 -10.11 0.36 4.94
N ASP A 53 -11.04 1.30 4.81
CA ASP A 53 -12.34 1.06 4.20
C ASP A 53 -12.20 0.68 2.72
N ASP A 54 -11.32 1.38 1.99
CA ASP A 54 -11.02 1.08 0.58
C ASP A 54 -10.33 -0.28 0.44
N ALA A 55 -9.38 -0.61 1.33
CA ALA A 55 -8.71 -1.91 1.31
C ALA A 55 -9.68 -3.07 1.59
N GLU A 56 -10.59 -2.91 2.56
CA GLU A 56 -11.63 -3.91 2.84
C GLU A 56 -12.59 -4.05 1.66
N ALA A 57 -13.06 -2.93 1.10
CA ALA A 57 -13.96 -2.93 -0.05
C ALA A 57 -13.33 -3.64 -1.26
N ALA A 58 -12.06 -3.33 -1.58
CA ALA A 58 -11.34 -3.96 -2.68
C ALA A 58 -11.17 -5.47 -2.47
N LEU A 59 -10.89 -5.89 -1.23
CA LEU A 59 -10.80 -7.32 -0.89
C LEU A 59 -12.15 -8.02 -1.08
N ARG A 60 -13.23 -7.42 -0.57
CA ARG A 60 -14.59 -7.96 -0.70
C ARG A 60 -15.02 -8.07 -2.15
N GLU A 61 -14.73 -7.07 -2.96
CA GLU A 61 -14.99 -7.08 -4.40
C GLU A 61 -14.20 -8.21 -5.09
N LEU A 62 -12.89 -8.27 -4.85
CA LEU A 62 -12.01 -9.26 -5.47
C LEU A 62 -12.44 -10.70 -5.19
N TYR A 63 -12.91 -10.97 -3.97
CA TYR A 63 -13.32 -12.29 -3.53
C TYR A 63 -14.84 -12.52 -3.56
N ASN A 64 -15.63 -11.57 -4.06
CA ASN A 64 -17.10 -11.60 -4.07
C ASN A 64 -17.71 -11.93 -2.69
N ILE A 65 -17.19 -11.29 -1.64
CA ILE A 65 -17.64 -11.49 -0.26
C ILE A 65 -18.99 -10.76 -0.06
N PRO A 66 -20.04 -11.45 0.43
CA PRO A 66 -21.33 -10.82 0.69
C PRO A 66 -21.26 -9.70 1.75
N ALA A 67 -22.27 -8.83 1.70
CA ALA A 67 -22.50 -7.78 2.70
C ALA A 67 -22.88 -8.37 4.07
#